data_AF-A0A6C0IYE0-F1
#
_entry.id   AF-A0A6C0IYE0-F1
#
_cell.length_a   1.000
_cell.length_b   1.000
_cell.length_c   1.000
_cell.angle_alpha   90.00
_cell.angle_beta   90.00
_cell.angle_gamma   90.00
#
_symmetry.space_group_name_H-M   'P 1'
#
loop_
_entity.id
_entity.type
_entity.pdbx_description
1 polymer ?
#
loop_
_entity_poly.entity_id
_entity_poly.type
_entity_poly.pdbx_seq_one_letter_code
_entity_poly.pdbx_strand_id
1 'polypeptide(L)' 'MRNCHFAGEHTSFDYQGYMNGAVVSGNRVAEEILKYR' A
#
# COMPACT_ATOMS: atom_id res chain seq x y z
N MET A 1 -12.09 5.42 -9.26
CA MET A 1 -10.74 4.88 -8.96
C MET A 1 -10.90 3.56 -8.21
N ARG A 2 -11.21 2.44 -8.88
CA ARG A 2 -11.26 1.09 -8.25
C ARG A 2 -10.25 0.09 -8.84
N ASN A 3 -9.52 0.51 -9.88
CA ASN A 3 -8.60 -0.35 -10.65
C ASN A 3 -7.15 0.15 -10.58
N CYS A 4 -6.89 1.20 -9.80
CA CYS A 4 -5.55 1.78 -9.62
C CYS A 4 -5.36 2.00 -8.12
N HIS A 5 -4.38 1.32 -7.56
CA HIS A 5 -4.04 1.35 -6.14
C HIS A 5 -2.64 1.93 -5.98
N PHE A 6 -2.42 2.66 -4.88
CA PHE A 6 -1.13 3.27 -4.57
C PHE A 6 -0.55 2.65 -3.29
N ALA A 7 0.71 2.24 -3.40
CA ALA A 7 1.53 1.68 -2.34
C ALA A 7 2.95 2.25 -2.45
N GLY A 8 3.77 1.97 -1.44
CA GLY A 8 5.13 2.50 -1.31
C GLY A 8 5.27 3.32 -0.03
N GLU A 9 6.51 3.56 0.38
CA GLU A 9 6.80 4.27 1.63
C GLU A 9 6.17 5.68 1.66
N HIS A 10 6.12 6.38 0.53
CA HIS A 10 5.52 7.72 0.44
C HIS A 10 4.00 7.72 0.54
N THR A 11 3.38 6.54 0.59
CA THR A 11 1.95 6.36 0.84
C THR A 11 1.67 5.93 2.28
N SER A 12 2.72 5.77 3.08
CA SER A 12 2.63 5.44 4.51
C SER A 12 2.46 6.72 5.32
N PHE A 13 1.46 6.75 6.21
CA PHE A 13 1.28 7.85 7.16
C PHE A 13 2.33 7.85 8.29
N ASP A 14 2.83 6.66 8.65
CA ASP A 14 3.64 6.47 9.86
C ASP A 14 5.13 6.22 9.57
N TYR A 15 5.46 5.76 8.36
CA TYR A 15 6.80 5.25 8.02
C TYR A 15 7.32 5.79 6.68
N GLN A 16 7.07 7.06 6.38
CA GLN A 16 7.59 7.72 5.19
C GLN A 16 9.13 7.81 5.26
N GLY A 17 9.80 7.47 4.15
CA GLY A 17 11.25 7.38 4.02
C GLY A 17 11.86 6.06 4.52
N TYR A 18 11.04 5.13 5.05
CA TYR A 18 11.51 3.86 5.60
C TYR A 18 10.97 2.65 4.84
N MET A 19 11.76 1.58 4.76
CA MET A 19 11.38 0.33 4.11
C MET A 19 10.06 -0.25 4.66
N ASN A 20 9.83 -0.10 5.96
CA ASN A 20 8.64 -0.58 6.66
C ASN A 20 7.36 0.01 6.05
N GLY A 21 7.39 1.29 5.64
CA GLY A 21 6.27 1.95 4.99
C GLY A 21 5.93 1.33 3.63
N ALA A 22 6.94 0.93 2.86
CA ALA A 22 6.73 0.23 1.59
C ALA A 22 6.12 -1.16 1.81
N VAL A 23 6.59 -1.91 2.81
CA VAL A 23 6.08 -3.26 3.11
C VAL A 23 4.62 -3.20 3.57
N VAL A 24 4.29 -2.35 4.56
CA VAL A 24 2.94 -2.25 5.13
C VAL A 24 1.93 -1.78 4.08
N SER A 25 2.26 -0.72 3.33
CA SER A 25 1.38 -0.21 2.28
C SER A 25 1.21 -1.20 1.12
N GLY A 26 2.24 -1.96 0.77
CA GLY A 26 2.18 -3.02 -0.23
C GLY A 26 1.24 -4.15 0.17
N ASN A 27 1.35 -4.65 1.41
CA ASN A 27 0.46 -5.69 1.94
C ASN A 27 -1.00 -5.22 1.95
N ARG A 28 -1.26 -3.98 2.40
CA ARG A 28 -2.61 -3.39 2.36
C ARG A 28 -3.20 -3.40 0.96
N VAL A 29 -2.45 -2.93 -0.05
CA VAL A 29 -2.94 -2.91 -1.43
C VAL A 29 -3.14 -4.32 -1.99
N ALA A 30 -2.28 -5.28 -1.63
CA ALA A 30 -2.46 -6.68 -2.03
C ALA A 30 -3.80 -7.24 -1.50
N GLU A 31 -4.14 -6.98 -0.23
CA GLU A 31 -5.43 -7.35 0.36
C GLU A 31 -6.62 -6.65 -0.32
N GLU A 32 -6.50 -5.36 -0.62
CA GLU A 32 -7.53 -4.62 -1.37
C GLU A 32 -7.79 -5.26 -2.74
N ILE A 33 -6.73 -5.62 -3.48
CA ILE A 33 -6.86 -6.28 -4.78
C ILE A 33 -7.57 -7.63 -4.63
N LEU A 34 -7.18 -8.45 -3.65
CA LEU A 34 -7.78 -9.78 -3.45
C LEU A 34 -9.26 -9.69 -3.05
N LYS A 35 -9.67 -8.64 -2.32
CA LYS A 35 -11.05 -8.45 -1.87
C LYS A 35 -12.03 -8.05 -2.99
N TYR A 36 -11.52 -7.42 -4.06
CA TYR A 36 -12.34 -6.89 -5.16
C TYR A 36 -12.11 -7.59 -6.51
N ARG A 37 -11.38 -8.71 -6.52
CA ARG A 37 -11.34 -9.68 -7.63
C ARG A 37 -12.44 -10.72 -7.48
#